data_AF-A0A4R4BMQ4-F1
#
_entry.id   AF-A0A4R4BMQ4-F1
#
_cell.length_a   1.000
_cell.length_b   1.000
_cell.length_c   1.000
_cell.angle_alpha   90.00
_cell.angle_beta   90.00
_cell.angle_gamma   90.00
#
_symmetry.space_group_name_H-M   'P 1'
#
loop_
_entity.id
_entity.type
_entity.pdbx_description
1 polymer ?
#
loop_
_entity_poly.entity_id
_entity_poly.type
_entity_poly.pdbx_seq_one_letter_code
_entity_poly.pdbx_strand_id
1 'polypeptide(L)'
;MNRNPLQPNAPSDSLSFRCRPGCGACCIWISISSPIPPAGPGLPGMPSGKAAGTPCIHLDEHRYCRIHNTLHYPEVCRNFIPHPDTCGSSYEEAREILSFLEEASRPE
;
A
#
# COMPACT_ATOMS: atom_id res chain seq x y z
N MET A 1 1.77 39.50 36.56
CA MET A 1 0.57 38.63 36.41
C MET A 1 0.06 38.85 34.99
N ASN A 2 0.23 37.95 34.03
CA ASN A 2 -0.41 36.63 33.95
C ASN A 2 0.45 35.62 33.18
N ARG A 3 0.09 34.35 33.38
CA ARG A 3 0.85 33.14 33.10
C ARG A 3 0.71 32.71 31.62
N ASN A 4 1.80 32.11 31.14
CA ASN A 4 2.03 31.13 30.05
C ASN A 4 0.84 30.15 29.80
N PRO A 5 0.86 29.18 28.85
CA PRO A 5 1.59 28.97 27.58
C PRO A 5 0.64 28.58 26.41
N LEU A 6 0.89 29.01 25.18
CA LEU A 6 0.33 28.32 24.01
C LEU A 6 1.45 28.00 23.04
N GLN A 7 2.15 26.91 23.33
CA GLN A 7 2.51 25.92 22.32
C GLN A 7 2.26 24.57 22.97
N PRO A 8 1.35 23.74 22.42
CA PRO A 8 1.70 22.33 22.39
C PRO A 8 1.32 21.71 21.03
N ASN A 9 2.25 20.94 20.49
CA ASN A 9 2.04 19.84 19.53
C ASN A 9 1.48 20.15 18.12
N ALA A 10 2.28 20.82 17.28
CA ALA A 10 2.42 20.31 15.91
C ALA A 10 3.24 19.00 16.01
N PRO A 11 2.84 17.88 15.37
CA PRO A 11 3.68 16.69 15.34
C PRO A 11 4.98 17.07 14.61
N SER A 12 6.05 17.16 15.40
CA SER A 12 7.42 17.30 14.92
C SER A 12 7.75 16.11 14.03
N ASP A 13 7.76 16.35 12.72
CA ASP A 13 8.51 15.68 11.64
C ASP A 13 9.11 14.31 12.01
N SER A 14 8.23 13.37 12.35
CA SER A 14 8.61 11.99 12.65
C SER A 14 8.74 11.30 11.31
N LEU A 15 9.97 11.18 10.79
CA LEU A 15 10.40 10.40 9.62
C LEU A 15 9.26 9.62 8.92
N SER A 16 8.43 10.32 8.15
CA SER A 16 7.32 9.68 7.45
C SER A 16 7.91 8.94 6.25
N PHE A 17 8.04 7.62 6.32
CA PHE A 17 8.44 6.82 5.17
C PHE A 17 7.37 6.97 4.08
N ARG A 18 7.77 7.45 2.89
CA ARG A 18 6.84 7.73 1.79
C ARG A 18 6.82 6.55 0.82
N CYS A 19 5.64 6.22 0.31
CA CYS A 19 5.51 5.29 -0.81
C CYS A 19 6.37 5.78 -1.99
N ARG A 20 7.18 4.88 -2.56
CA ARG A 20 7.98 5.16 -3.76
C ARG A 20 7.09 5.05 -5.01
N PRO A 21 6.81 6.15 -5.73
CA PRO A 21 6.05 6.09 -6.97
C PRO A 21 6.76 5.20 -8.00
N GLY A 22 6.02 4.39 -8.75
CA GLY A 22 6.59 3.42 -9.70
C GLY A 22 7.22 2.16 -9.07
N CYS A 23 7.09 1.95 -7.75
CA CYS A 23 7.50 0.70 -7.10
C CYS A 23 6.49 -0.44 -7.39
N GLY A 24 5.22 -0.27 -7.03
CA GLY A 24 4.16 -1.25 -7.30
C GLY A 24 4.31 -2.60 -6.57
N ALA A 25 5.30 -2.79 -5.69
CA ALA A 25 5.56 -4.07 -5.04
C ALA A 25 4.35 -4.58 -4.23
N CYS A 26 3.69 -3.73 -3.45
CA CYS A 26 2.46 -4.08 -2.74
C CYS A 26 1.27 -4.37 -3.68
N CYS A 27 1.31 -3.92 -4.94
CA CYS A 27 0.26 -4.26 -5.91
C CYS A 27 0.50 -5.63 -6.57
N ILE A 28 1.69 -6.22 -6.42
CA ILE A 28 2.08 -7.49 -7.07
C ILE A 28 2.25 -8.58 -6.00
N TRP A 29 3.07 -8.33 -4.98
CA TRP A 29 3.65 -9.38 -4.17
C TRP A 29 2.84 -9.79 -2.94
N ILE A 30 1.91 -8.96 -2.46
CA ILE A 30 1.02 -9.36 -1.35
C ILE A 30 -0.25 -10.05 -1.85
N SER A 31 -0.84 -10.91 -1.04
CA SER A 31 -2.19 -11.39 -1.22
C SER A 31 -3.21 -10.41 -0.64
N ILE A 32 -4.37 -10.32 -1.28
CA ILE A 32 -5.51 -9.53 -0.85
C ILE A 32 -6.72 -10.44 -0.95
N SER A 33 -7.30 -10.85 0.17
CA SER A 33 -8.49 -11.72 0.17
C SER A 33 -9.80 -10.94 0.03
N SER A 34 -9.77 -9.62 0.25
CA SER A 34 -10.94 -8.75 0.10
C SER A 34 -11.14 -8.29 -1.35
N PRO A 35 -12.39 -7.98 -1.76
CA PRO A 35 -12.65 -7.51 -3.11
C PRO A 35 -11.92 -6.22 -3.45
N ILE A 36 -11.37 -6.14 -4.67
CA ILE A 36 -10.82 -4.91 -5.24
C ILE A 36 -11.87 -4.34 -6.21
N PRO A 37 -12.44 -3.16 -5.95
CA PRO A 37 -13.53 -2.63 -6.76
C PRO A 37 -13.04 -2.19 -8.15
N PRO A 38 -13.94 -2.07 -9.14
CA PRO A 38 -13.68 -1.35 -10.38
C PRO A 38 -13.18 0.08 -10.17
N ALA A 39 -12.37 0.58 -11.10
CA ALA A 39 -11.94 1.98 -11.12
C ALA A 39 -13.04 2.96 -11.57
N GLY A 40 -14.19 2.44 -11.99
CA GLY A 40 -15.33 3.22 -12.45
C GLY A 40 -16.41 2.34 -13.11
N PRO A 41 -17.52 2.93 -13.56
CA PRO A 41 -18.60 2.22 -14.24
C PRO A 41 -18.11 1.48 -15.48
N GLY A 42 -18.47 0.20 -15.62
CA GLY A 42 -18.12 -0.61 -16.79
C GLY A 42 -16.65 -1.09 -16.83
N LEU A 43 -15.83 -0.75 -15.84
CA LEU A 43 -14.46 -1.26 -15.73
C LEU A 43 -14.41 -2.55 -14.88
N PRO A 44 -13.45 -3.44 -15.13
CA PRO A 44 -13.27 -4.64 -14.32
C PRO A 44 -12.61 -4.32 -12.97
N GLY A 45 -12.92 -5.13 -11.97
CA GLY A 45 -12.23 -5.18 -10.67
C GLY A 45 -11.66 -6.58 -10.41
N MET A 46 -11.40 -6.91 -9.15
CA MET A 46 -11.02 -8.26 -8.72
C MET A 46 -11.94 -8.70 -7.56
N PRO A 47 -13.11 -9.30 -7.85
CA PRO A 47 -14.13 -9.62 -6.84
C PRO A 47 -13.65 -10.60 -5.76
N SER A 48 -12.78 -11.54 -6.13
CA SER A 48 -12.17 -12.51 -5.22
C SER A 48 -10.84 -12.03 -4.62
N GLY A 49 -10.53 -10.75 -4.76
CA GLY A 49 -9.23 -10.20 -4.37
C GLY A 49 -8.11 -10.59 -5.34
N LYS A 50 -6.89 -10.70 -4.84
CA LYS A 50 -5.66 -10.87 -5.62
C LYS A 50 -4.70 -11.82 -4.92
N ALA A 51 -4.18 -12.81 -5.62
CA ALA A 51 -3.11 -13.65 -5.09
C ALA A 51 -1.77 -12.90 -4.98
N ALA A 52 -0.91 -13.34 -4.06
CA ALA A 52 0.49 -12.93 -4.03
C ALA A 52 1.19 -13.28 -5.36
N GLY A 53 2.11 -12.42 -5.80
CA GLY A 53 2.80 -12.54 -7.09
C GLY A 53 1.96 -12.21 -8.32
N THR A 54 0.65 -12.03 -8.19
CA THR A 54 -0.23 -11.60 -9.29
C THR A 54 -0.31 -10.07 -9.34
N PRO A 55 -0.03 -9.42 -10.49
CA PRO A 55 -0.24 -7.98 -10.64
C PRO A 55 -1.72 -7.59 -10.47
N CYS A 56 -1.99 -6.52 -9.72
CA CYS A 56 -3.33 -5.96 -9.59
C CYS A 56 -3.82 -5.41 -10.95
N ILE A 57 -5.11 -5.59 -11.25
CA ILE A 57 -5.73 -5.11 -12.49
C ILE A 57 -5.60 -3.59 -12.70
N HIS A 58 -5.46 -2.83 -11.61
CA HIS A 58 -5.32 -1.37 -11.64
C HIS A 58 -3.86 -0.90 -11.74
N LEU A 59 -2.89 -1.81 -11.72
CA LEU A 59 -1.49 -1.47 -11.95
C LEU A 59 -1.30 -1.15 -13.45
N ASP A 60 -0.57 -0.10 -13.76
CA ASP A 60 -0.17 0.22 -15.14
C ASP A 60 1.22 -0.31 -15.47
N GLU A 61 1.64 -0.12 -16.72
CA GLU A 61 2.94 -0.55 -17.25
C GLU A 61 4.14 0.15 -16.59
N HIS A 62 3.91 1.30 -15.95
CA HIS A 62 4.92 2.05 -15.21
C HIS A 62 4.88 1.74 -13.70
N ARG A 63 4.09 0.75 -13.27
CA ARG A 63 3.90 0.32 -11.86
C ARG A 63 3.26 1.39 -10.96
N TYR A 64 2.41 2.24 -11.52
CA TYR A 64 1.50 3.09 -10.75
C TYR A 64 0.14 2.43 -10.59
N CYS A 65 -0.44 2.55 -9.39
CA CYS A 65 -1.80 2.11 -9.13
C CYS A 65 -2.77 3.22 -9.57
N ARG A 66 -3.56 2.95 -10.61
CA ARG A 66 -4.47 3.93 -11.25
C ARG A 66 -5.58 4.44 -10.32
N ILE A 67 -5.89 3.71 -9.26
CA ILE A 67 -6.91 4.08 -8.28
C ILE A 67 -6.33 4.56 -6.95
N HIS A 68 -5.01 4.70 -6.82
CA HIS A 68 -4.39 5.17 -5.58
C HIS A 68 -4.97 6.53 -5.14
N ASN A 69 -5.30 6.68 -3.86
CA ASN A 69 -5.94 7.87 -3.28
C ASN A 69 -7.28 8.30 -3.91
N THR A 70 -7.90 7.48 -4.75
CA THR A 70 -9.26 7.72 -5.27
C THR A 70 -10.33 7.14 -4.34
N LEU A 71 -11.60 7.46 -4.55
CA LEU A 71 -12.72 6.83 -3.83
C LEU A 71 -12.80 5.31 -4.06
N HIS A 72 -12.25 4.81 -5.17
CA HIS A 72 -12.19 3.38 -5.48
C HIS A 72 -11.00 2.67 -4.84
N TYR A 73 -10.09 3.39 -4.16
CA TYR A 73 -8.96 2.77 -3.46
C TYR A 73 -9.46 1.96 -2.25
N PRO A 74 -9.33 0.62 -2.26
CA PRO A 74 -9.94 -0.23 -1.25
C PRO A 74 -9.27 -0.04 0.11
N GLU A 75 -10.04 -0.29 1.18
CA GLU A 75 -9.60 -0.06 2.56
C GLU A 75 -8.32 -0.83 2.93
N VAL A 76 -8.21 -2.09 2.49
CA VAL A 76 -7.00 -2.90 2.72
C VAL A 76 -5.74 -2.23 2.17
N CYS A 77 -5.82 -1.60 1.00
CA CYS A 77 -4.68 -0.89 0.40
C CYS A 77 -4.44 0.49 1.06
N ARG A 78 -5.46 1.10 1.68
CA ARG A 78 -5.30 2.31 2.50
C ARG A 78 -4.62 2.02 3.83
N ASN A 79 -4.95 0.87 4.43
CA ASN A 79 -4.40 0.44 5.70
C ASN A 79 -2.96 -0.10 5.56
N PHE A 80 -2.53 -0.43 4.34
CA PHE A 80 -1.14 -0.77 4.05
C PHE A 80 -0.26 0.49 3.99
N ILE A 81 0.18 0.95 5.17
CA ILE A 81 1.03 2.14 5.30
C ILE A 81 2.48 1.79 4.89
N PRO A 82 3.11 2.60 4.02
CA PRO A 82 4.52 2.41 3.65
C PRO A 82 5.43 2.41 4.88
N HIS A 83 6.31 1.41 4.98
CA HIS A 83 7.25 1.26 6.09
C HIS A 83 8.58 0.67 5.58
N PRO A 84 9.75 1.04 6.14
CA PRO A 84 11.04 0.44 5.75
C PRO A 84 11.03 -1.09 5.80
N ASP A 85 10.42 -1.67 6.83
CA ASP A 85 10.34 -3.13 7.04
C ASP A 85 9.48 -3.87 6.02
N THR A 86 8.74 -3.17 5.16
CA THR A 86 7.94 -3.77 4.06
C THR A 86 8.41 -3.30 2.69
N CYS A 87 8.92 -2.08 2.60
CA CYS A 87 9.22 -1.41 1.34
C CYS A 87 10.71 -1.39 1.00
N GLY A 88 11.60 -1.62 1.98
CA GLY A 88 13.06 -1.52 1.81
C GLY A 88 13.50 -0.23 1.13
N SER A 89 14.64 -0.30 0.43
CA SER A 89 15.26 0.80 -0.30
C SER A 89 15.03 0.72 -1.82
N SER A 90 14.62 -0.44 -2.34
CA SER A 90 14.47 -0.73 -3.78
C SER A 90 13.18 -1.50 -4.08
N TYR A 91 12.87 -1.73 -5.37
CA TYR A 91 11.73 -2.59 -5.72
C TYR A 91 12.05 -4.05 -5.40
N GLU A 92 13.30 -4.44 -5.63
CA GLU A 92 13.86 -5.77 -5.39
C GLU A 92 13.80 -6.14 -3.91
N GLU A 93 14.20 -5.23 -3.03
CA GLU A 93 14.09 -5.42 -1.58
C GLU A 93 12.61 -5.53 -1.15
N ALA A 94 11.74 -4.62 -1.62
CA ALA A 94 10.32 -4.69 -1.32
C ALA A 94 9.72 -6.04 -1.74
N ARG A 95 10.06 -6.53 -2.94
CA ARG A 95 9.65 -7.85 -3.43
C ARG A 95 10.08 -8.96 -2.47
N GLU A 96 11.35 -8.99 -2.09
CA GLU A 96 11.91 -10.05 -1.27
C GLU A 96 11.27 -10.07 0.12
N ILE A 97 11.16 -8.91 0.74
CA ILE A 97 10.52 -8.72 2.04
C ILE A 97 9.06 -9.17 1.98
N LEU A 98 8.27 -8.64 1.02
CA LEU A 98 6.84 -8.95 0.94
C LEU A 98 6.60 -10.43 0.62
N SER A 99 7.42 -11.03 -0.25
CA SER A 99 7.30 -12.46 -0.57
C SER A 99 7.60 -13.33 0.65
N PHE A 100 8.61 -12.95 1.44
CA PHE A 100 8.93 -13.63 2.69
C PHE A 100 7.77 -13.53 3.69
N LEU A 101 7.22 -12.31 3.88
CA LEU A 101 6.10 -12.08 4.81
C LEU A 101 4.85 -12.86 4.40
N GLU A 102 4.53 -12.91 3.10
CA GLU A 102 3.41 -13.70 2.58
C GLU A 102 3.57 -15.17 2.92
N GLU A 103 4.71 -15.79 2.61
CA GLU A 103 4.95 -17.21 2.90
C GLU A 103 4.92 -17.48 4.41
N ALA A 104 5.52 -16.60 5.22
CA ALA A 104 5.52 -16.71 6.68
C ALA A 104 4.13 -16.55 7.31
N SER A 105 3.18 -15.93 6.60
CA SER A 105 1.80 -15.68 7.06
C SER A 105 0.79 -16.72 6.57
N ARG A 106 1.22 -17.72 5.78
CA ARG A 106 0.32 -18.76 5.30
C ARG A 106 -0.22 -19.60 6.47
N PRO A 107 -1.54 -19.83 6.53
CA PRO A 107 -2.11 -20.77 7.49
C PRO A 107 -1.61 -22.20 7.20
N GLU A 108 -1.47 -23.00 8.27
CA GLU A 108 -1.14 -24.44 8.21
C GLU A 108 -2.24 -25.28 7.53
#